data_AF-A0A924AY14-F1
#
_entry.id   AF-A0A924AY14-F1
#
_cell.length_a   1.000
_cell.length_b   1.000
_cell.length_c   1.000
_cell.angle_alpha   90.00
_cell.angle_beta   90.00
_cell.angle_gamma   90.00
#
_symmetry.space_group_name_H-M   'P 1'
#
loop_
_entity.id
_entity.type
_entity.pdbx_description
1 polymer ?
#
loop_
_entity_poly.entity_id
_entity_poly.type
_entity_poly.pdbx_seq_one_letter_code
_entity_poly.pdbx_strand_id
1 'polypeptide(L)'
;DNKIAADLRSRLIAPCAPGNNLCKFQQDADDADVFTKIILGPGGKTHKIRLRVMSSAVSHDDNDNRKIWATDQKRQSARIFSQFKRSLQNDGVVLYVGHSRLGTGPGFKPLDVAGWAEAEKNKPVLNEMVETLQNANKTPQILGMLSCEGENYYGHALHKAAPKSSLLLTRQTMSSKDAYKLSEAVLNSLLSRNCKSDFDNKVQEQVVDIWRVPFSKPKPVQEILPHLYGFFEPITRTFAAPKTIPWFEFPLDTNPGSIRVPGPASTRQ
;
A
#
# COMPACT_ATOMS: atom_id res chain seq x y z
N ASP A 1 9.58 -3.26 -17.54
CA ASP A 1 9.16 -3.61 -16.15
C ASP A 1 9.70 -4.92 -15.60
N ASN A 2 9.69 -6.04 -16.35
CA ASN A 2 10.18 -7.34 -15.83
C ASN A 2 11.66 -7.28 -15.35
N LYS A 3 12.56 -6.66 -16.12
CA LYS A 3 13.96 -6.46 -15.71
C LYS A 3 14.10 -5.79 -14.34
N ILE A 4 13.31 -4.74 -14.07
CA ILE A 4 13.43 -4.01 -12.81
C ILE A 4 12.90 -4.83 -11.63
N ALA A 5 11.81 -5.58 -11.84
CA ALA A 5 11.33 -6.53 -10.83
C ALA A 5 12.37 -7.63 -10.56
N ALA A 6 13.04 -8.15 -11.59
CA ALA A 6 14.13 -9.12 -11.43
C ALA A 6 15.32 -8.53 -10.66
N ASP A 7 15.72 -7.29 -10.97
CA ASP A 7 16.79 -6.58 -10.26
C ASP A 7 16.43 -6.39 -8.77
N LEU A 8 15.18 -6.02 -8.45
CA LEU A 8 14.71 -5.92 -7.07
C LEU A 8 14.77 -7.28 -6.36
N ARG A 9 14.27 -8.35 -6.99
CA ARG A 9 14.33 -9.72 -6.43
C ARG A 9 15.76 -10.14 -6.11
N SER A 10 16.71 -9.84 -7.01
CA SER A 10 18.13 -10.11 -6.78
C SER A 10 18.66 -9.33 -5.57
N ARG A 11 18.28 -8.06 -5.39
CA ARG A 11 18.67 -7.26 -4.22
C ARG A 11 18.07 -7.78 -2.92
N LEU A 12 16.84 -8.28 -2.96
CA LEU A 12 16.16 -8.80 -1.77
C LEU A 12 16.92 -9.96 -1.13
N ILE A 13 17.54 -10.85 -1.91
CA ILE A 13 18.31 -11.99 -1.39
C ILE A 13 19.78 -11.65 -1.10
N ALA A 14 20.28 -10.51 -1.56
CA ALA A 14 21.67 -10.11 -1.41
C ALA A 14 22.04 -9.74 0.05
N PRO A 15 23.33 -9.72 0.40
CA PRO A 15 23.80 -9.12 1.64
C PRO A 15 23.40 -7.65 1.76
N CYS A 16 23.21 -7.19 2.99
CA CYS A 16 22.82 -5.81 3.26
C CYS A 16 24.02 -4.87 3.17
N ALA A 17 23.91 -3.85 2.32
CA ALA A 17 24.76 -2.67 2.40
C ALA A 17 24.43 -1.85 3.67
N PRO A 18 25.37 -1.06 4.22
CA PRO A 18 25.09 -0.16 5.34
C PRO A 18 23.87 0.72 5.08
N GLY A 19 22.94 0.78 6.05
CA GLY A 19 21.71 1.57 5.94
C GLY A 19 20.60 0.98 5.05
N ASN A 20 20.84 -0.15 4.37
CA ASN A 20 19.82 -0.87 3.61
C ASN A 20 19.32 -2.10 4.39
N ASN A 21 18.01 -2.15 4.62
CA ASN A 21 17.29 -3.24 5.26
C ASN A 21 16.47 -4.09 4.26
N LEU A 22 16.38 -3.66 3.00
CA LEU A 22 15.70 -4.35 1.90
C LEU A 22 16.61 -5.39 1.21
N CYS A 23 17.04 -6.39 2.00
CA CYS A 23 18.10 -7.35 1.68
C CYS A 23 18.00 -8.55 2.64
N LYS A 24 18.75 -9.65 2.41
CA LYS A 24 18.74 -10.88 3.21
C LYS A 24 17.34 -11.48 3.45
N PHE A 25 16.46 -11.38 2.46
CA PHE A 25 15.23 -12.16 2.41
C PHE A 25 15.55 -13.58 1.95
N GLN A 26 14.73 -14.53 2.39
CA GLN A 26 14.68 -15.88 1.87
C GLN A 26 13.55 -15.96 0.86
N GLN A 27 13.86 -16.35 -0.37
CA GLN A 27 12.85 -16.63 -1.37
C GLN A 27 12.11 -17.92 -1.01
N ASP A 28 10.79 -17.92 -1.15
CA ASP A 28 9.96 -19.09 -0.93
C ASP A 28 10.25 -20.15 -2.02
N ALA A 29 10.39 -21.42 -1.62
CA ALA A 29 10.74 -22.50 -2.53
C ALA A 29 9.59 -22.86 -3.49
N ASP A 30 8.34 -22.63 -3.06
CA ASP A 30 7.14 -22.98 -3.81
C ASP A 30 6.57 -21.77 -4.58
N ASP A 31 7.02 -20.55 -4.25
CA ASP A 31 6.52 -19.31 -4.86
C ASP A 31 7.65 -18.29 -5.06
N ALA A 32 8.20 -18.26 -6.28
CA ALA A 32 9.29 -17.36 -6.66
C ALA A 32 8.97 -15.86 -6.52
N ASP A 33 7.70 -15.48 -6.37
CA ASP A 33 7.30 -14.10 -6.12
C ASP A 33 7.32 -13.73 -4.63
N VAL A 34 7.48 -14.69 -3.71
CA VAL A 34 7.40 -14.50 -2.26
C VAL A 34 8.77 -14.54 -1.62
N PHE A 35 8.99 -13.58 -0.73
CA PHE A 35 10.21 -13.37 0.02
C PHE A 35 9.85 -13.23 1.49
N THR A 36 10.60 -13.87 2.38
CA THR A 36 10.38 -13.76 3.82
C THR A 36 11.65 -13.33 4.55
N LYS A 37 11.49 -12.57 5.62
CA LYS A 37 12.59 -12.11 6.46
C LYS A 37 12.11 -11.96 7.89
N ILE A 38 12.91 -12.38 8.85
CA ILE A 38 12.66 -12.09 10.27
C ILE A 38 13.37 -10.78 10.60
N ILE A 39 12.65 -9.84 11.19
CA ILE A 39 13.20 -8.60 11.72
C ILE A 39 12.95 -8.52 13.23
N LEU A 40 13.81 -7.80 13.95
CA LEU A 40 13.56 -7.44 15.32
C LEU A 40 12.66 -6.20 15.33
N GLY A 41 11.56 -6.23 16.07
CA GLY A 41 10.66 -5.12 16.30
C GLY A 41 10.99 -4.36 17.58
N PRO A 42 10.16 -3.35 17.92
CA PRO A 42 10.26 -2.66 19.20
C PRO A 42 10.17 -3.64 20.38
N GLY A 43 10.97 -3.41 21.42
CA GLY A 43 11.01 -4.27 22.60
C GLY A 43 11.61 -5.66 22.36
N GLY A 44 12.39 -5.85 21.29
CA GLY A 44 13.10 -7.11 21.03
C GLY A 44 12.22 -8.24 20.51
N LYS A 45 10.94 -7.99 20.19
CA LYS A 45 10.05 -9.01 19.62
C LYS A 45 10.40 -9.29 18.16
N THR A 46 10.39 -10.55 17.75
CA THR A 46 10.65 -10.89 16.34
C THR A 46 9.36 -10.78 15.51
N HIS A 47 9.50 -10.29 14.28
CA HIS A 47 8.41 -10.19 13.32
C HIS A 47 8.81 -10.86 12.01
N LYS A 48 7.94 -11.72 11.47
CA LYS A 48 8.09 -12.29 10.13
C LYS A 48 7.50 -11.33 9.10
N ILE A 49 8.35 -10.78 8.26
CA ILE A 49 7.96 -10.02 7.07
C ILE A 49 7.76 -11.00 5.93
N ARG A 50 6.65 -10.83 5.20
CA ARG A 50 6.37 -11.51 3.94
C ARG A 50 6.17 -10.44 2.88
N LEU A 51 7.05 -10.43 1.88
CA LEU A 51 7.02 -9.51 0.75
C LEU A 51 6.71 -10.31 -0.52
N ARG A 52 5.73 -9.85 -1.31
CA ARG A 52 5.46 -10.40 -2.63
C ARG A 52 5.84 -9.38 -3.69
N VAL A 53 6.71 -9.75 -4.63
CA VAL A 53 7.13 -8.90 -5.75
C VAL A 53 6.70 -9.56 -7.05
N MET A 54 5.84 -8.91 -7.82
CA MET A 54 5.34 -9.45 -9.08
C MET A 54 5.46 -8.43 -10.21
N SER A 55 5.60 -8.91 -11.45
CA SER A 55 5.58 -8.09 -12.65
C SER A 55 4.31 -8.34 -13.46
N SER A 56 3.68 -7.30 -13.97
CA SER A 56 2.52 -7.43 -14.87
C SER A 56 2.89 -7.85 -16.28
N ALA A 57 4.16 -7.79 -16.68
CA ALA A 57 4.64 -8.06 -18.03
C ALA A 57 5.40 -9.39 -18.12
N VAL A 58 5.18 -10.17 -19.18
CA VAL A 58 5.92 -11.42 -19.44
C VAL A 58 7.35 -11.12 -19.85
N SER A 59 7.55 -10.16 -20.75
CA SER A 59 8.86 -9.69 -21.21
C SER A 59 9.02 -8.18 -20.96
N HIS A 60 10.23 -7.67 -21.16
CA HIS A 60 10.48 -6.22 -21.15
C HIS A 60 10.01 -5.48 -22.41
N ASP A 61 9.66 -6.19 -23.48
CA ASP A 61 9.29 -5.63 -24.78
C ASP A 61 7.76 -5.68 -24.94
N ASP A 62 7.13 -4.51 -25.07
CA ASP A 62 5.67 -4.40 -25.21
C ASP A 62 5.16 -5.02 -26.52
N ASN A 63 5.93 -4.92 -27.60
CA ASN A 63 5.57 -5.49 -28.90
C ASN A 63 5.58 -7.02 -28.83
N ASP A 64 6.58 -7.62 -28.18
CA ASP A 64 6.61 -9.07 -27.95
C ASP A 64 5.47 -9.51 -27.04
N ASN A 65 5.20 -8.77 -25.96
CA ASN A 65 4.08 -9.05 -25.06
C ASN A 65 2.72 -9.03 -25.76
N ARG A 66 2.56 -8.22 -26.82
CA ARG A 66 1.33 -8.13 -27.61
C ARG A 66 1.24 -9.16 -28.73
N LYS A 67 2.36 -9.57 -29.31
CA LYS A 67 2.40 -10.41 -30.51
C LYS A 67 2.81 -11.85 -30.19
N ILE A 68 4.00 -12.03 -29.65
CA ILE A 68 4.60 -13.35 -29.42
C ILE A 68 4.02 -13.98 -28.14
N TRP A 69 3.95 -13.20 -27.06
CA TRP A 69 3.52 -13.68 -25.74
C TRP A 69 2.07 -13.30 -25.41
N ALA A 70 1.22 -13.01 -26.40
CA ALA A 70 -0.12 -12.46 -26.16
C ALA A 70 -0.96 -13.28 -25.17
N THR A 71 -0.97 -14.62 -25.33
CA THR A 71 -1.69 -15.54 -24.44
C THR A 71 -1.10 -15.54 -23.03
N ASP A 72 0.22 -15.62 -22.91
CA ASP A 72 0.92 -15.59 -21.62
C ASP A 72 0.75 -14.25 -20.91
N GLN A 73 0.80 -13.16 -21.65
CA GLN A 73 0.59 -11.81 -21.17
C GLN A 73 -0.83 -11.66 -20.62
N LYS A 74 -1.85 -12.16 -21.33
CA LYS A 74 -3.23 -12.15 -20.82
C LYS A 74 -3.37 -12.92 -19.50
N ARG A 75 -2.73 -14.10 -19.41
CA ARG A 75 -2.71 -14.92 -18.19
C ARG A 75 -1.97 -14.23 -17.04
N GLN A 76 -0.81 -13.66 -17.31
CA GLN A 76 0.00 -12.92 -16.33
C GLN A 76 -0.78 -11.71 -15.81
N SER A 77 -1.34 -10.91 -16.70
CA SER A 77 -2.22 -9.79 -16.40
C SER A 77 -3.36 -10.18 -15.45
N ALA A 78 -4.07 -11.27 -15.74
CA ALA A 78 -5.18 -11.76 -14.91
C ALA A 78 -4.70 -12.25 -13.53
N ARG A 79 -3.61 -13.02 -13.48
CA ARG A 79 -2.98 -13.50 -12.22
C ARG A 79 -2.60 -12.33 -11.32
N ILE A 80 -1.92 -11.33 -11.88
CA ILE A 80 -1.42 -10.18 -11.14
C ILE A 80 -2.58 -9.33 -10.63
N PHE A 81 -3.58 -9.08 -11.47
CA PHE A 81 -4.73 -8.30 -11.04
C PHE A 81 -5.52 -9.00 -9.94
N SER A 82 -5.73 -10.32 -10.05
CA SER A 82 -6.37 -11.12 -9.00
C SER A 82 -5.57 -11.05 -7.68
N GLN A 83 -4.24 -11.18 -7.75
CA GLN A 83 -3.39 -11.09 -6.57
C GLN A 83 -3.39 -9.67 -5.98
N PHE A 84 -3.41 -8.63 -6.82
CA PHE A 84 -3.51 -7.24 -6.36
C PHE A 84 -4.81 -7.00 -5.59
N LYS A 85 -5.96 -7.45 -6.12
CA LYS A 85 -7.24 -7.38 -5.40
C LYS A 85 -7.18 -8.11 -4.06
N ARG A 86 -6.62 -9.33 -4.04
CA ARG A 86 -6.41 -10.06 -2.79
C ARG A 86 -5.55 -9.27 -1.80
N SER A 87 -4.48 -8.63 -2.28
CA SER A 87 -3.58 -7.83 -1.45
C SER A 87 -4.28 -6.61 -0.85
N LEU A 88 -5.19 -5.95 -1.60
CA LEU A 88 -6.02 -4.85 -1.07
C LEU A 88 -6.91 -5.27 0.11
N GLN A 89 -7.22 -6.56 0.27
CA GLN A 89 -8.10 -7.05 1.34
C GLN A 89 -7.35 -7.67 2.53
N ASN A 90 -6.07 -8.01 2.36
CA ASN A 90 -5.37 -8.90 3.28
C ASN A 90 -4.00 -8.37 3.72
N ASP A 91 -3.30 -7.63 2.87
CA ASP A 91 -1.92 -7.25 3.12
C ASP A 91 -1.84 -5.89 3.86
N GLY A 92 -0.82 -5.73 4.71
CA GLY A 92 -0.62 -4.48 5.46
C GLY A 92 -0.13 -3.33 4.60
N VAL A 93 0.65 -3.63 3.55
CA VAL A 93 1.23 -2.63 2.64
C VAL A 93 1.06 -3.12 1.21
N VAL A 94 0.48 -2.29 0.36
CA VAL A 94 0.27 -2.56 -1.06
C VAL A 94 0.85 -1.41 -1.86
N LEU A 95 1.85 -1.70 -2.70
CA LEU A 95 2.46 -0.72 -3.59
C LEU A 95 2.24 -1.16 -5.04
N TYR A 96 1.62 -0.30 -5.84
CA TYR A 96 1.61 -0.40 -7.29
C TYR A 96 2.72 0.48 -7.85
N VAL A 97 3.55 -0.08 -8.74
CA VAL A 97 4.62 0.62 -9.46
C VAL A 97 4.40 0.39 -10.95
N GLY A 98 4.14 1.46 -11.71
CA GLY A 98 3.92 1.32 -13.14
C GLY A 98 3.19 2.50 -13.77
N HIS A 99 2.62 2.27 -14.94
CA HIS A 99 1.86 3.29 -15.66
C HIS A 99 0.47 3.46 -15.06
N SER A 100 0.13 4.72 -14.80
CA SER A 100 -1.26 5.13 -14.62
C SER A 100 -1.77 5.73 -15.90
N ARG A 101 -3.01 5.34 -16.24
CA ARG A 101 -3.67 5.77 -17.45
C ARG A 101 -5.11 6.09 -17.09
N LEU A 102 -5.59 7.23 -17.56
CA LEU A 102 -6.99 7.62 -17.40
C LEU A 102 -7.88 6.49 -17.97
N GLY A 103 -8.89 6.08 -17.21
CA GLY A 103 -9.82 5.02 -17.60
C GLY A 103 -9.41 3.57 -17.37
N THR A 104 -8.16 3.22 -17.66
CA THR A 104 -7.71 1.81 -17.51
C THR A 104 -7.08 1.50 -16.16
N GLY A 105 -6.84 2.53 -15.35
CA GLY A 105 -6.31 2.39 -13.99
C GLY A 105 -4.87 1.86 -14.00
N PRO A 106 -4.42 1.18 -12.93
CA PRO A 106 -3.13 0.51 -12.94
C PRO A 106 -3.06 -0.47 -14.11
N GLY A 107 -2.01 -0.31 -14.94
CA GLY A 107 -1.82 -1.01 -16.22
C GLY A 107 -1.57 -2.51 -16.10
N PHE A 108 -2.56 -3.26 -15.62
CA PHE A 108 -2.49 -4.71 -15.50
C PHE A 108 -2.78 -5.42 -16.81
N LYS A 109 -3.49 -4.79 -17.75
CA LYS A 109 -3.84 -5.37 -19.06
C LYS A 109 -3.30 -4.47 -20.19
N PRO A 110 -2.89 -5.04 -21.34
CA PRO A 110 -2.59 -4.23 -22.52
C PRO A 110 -3.81 -3.39 -22.89
N LEU A 111 -3.58 -2.14 -23.29
CA LEU A 111 -4.65 -1.29 -23.82
C LEU A 111 -5.19 -1.88 -25.11
N ASP A 112 -6.50 -2.06 -25.15
CA ASP A 112 -7.26 -2.10 -26.40
C ASP A 112 -7.64 -0.67 -26.77
N VAL A 113 -7.08 -0.18 -27.87
CA VAL A 113 -7.28 1.20 -28.35
C VAL A 113 -8.73 1.42 -28.78
N ALA A 114 -9.45 0.36 -29.15
CA ALA A 114 -10.84 0.43 -29.62
C ALA A 114 -11.87 0.70 -28.50
N GLY A 115 -11.46 0.80 -27.24
CA GLY A 115 -12.35 1.03 -26.10
C GLY A 115 -11.89 2.14 -25.15
N TRP A 116 -10.93 3.00 -25.57
CA TRP A 116 -10.33 4.00 -24.68
C TRP A 116 -11.36 4.94 -24.06
N ALA A 117 -12.23 5.56 -24.87
CA ALA A 117 -13.22 6.51 -24.38
C ALA A 117 -14.19 5.89 -23.37
N GLU A 118 -14.63 4.66 -23.62
CA GLU A 118 -15.52 3.93 -22.71
C GLU A 118 -14.80 3.51 -21.42
N ALA A 119 -13.53 3.10 -21.52
CA ALA A 119 -12.71 2.83 -20.35
C ALA A 119 -12.48 4.10 -19.52
N GLU A 120 -12.21 5.24 -20.18
CA GLU A 120 -12.04 6.57 -19.57
C GLU A 120 -13.25 6.96 -18.73
N LYS A 121 -14.43 6.76 -19.30
CA LYS A 121 -15.71 7.05 -18.68
C LYS A 121 -16.01 6.12 -17.51
N ASN A 122 -15.89 4.81 -17.72
CA ASN A 122 -16.35 3.81 -16.76
C ASN A 122 -15.33 3.47 -15.68
N LYS A 123 -14.03 3.77 -15.91
CA LYS A 123 -12.92 3.51 -14.98
C LYS A 123 -12.98 2.12 -14.32
N PRO A 124 -13.17 1.02 -15.08
CA PRO A 124 -13.53 -0.28 -14.51
C PRO A 124 -12.54 -0.79 -13.47
N VAL A 125 -11.23 -0.62 -13.71
CA VAL A 125 -10.19 -1.08 -12.78
C VAL A 125 -10.23 -0.29 -11.47
N LEU A 126 -10.46 1.03 -11.53
CA LEU A 126 -10.60 1.84 -10.32
C LEU A 126 -11.86 1.45 -9.54
N ASN A 127 -12.98 1.23 -10.23
CA ASN A 127 -14.22 0.80 -9.59
C ASN A 127 -14.04 -0.54 -8.89
N GLU A 128 -13.38 -1.51 -9.54
CA GLU A 128 -13.05 -2.79 -8.91
C GLU A 128 -12.15 -2.61 -7.68
N MET A 129 -11.17 -1.70 -7.71
CA MET A 129 -10.32 -1.40 -6.54
C MET A 129 -11.13 -0.80 -5.40
N VAL A 130 -12.00 0.17 -5.69
CA VAL A 130 -12.88 0.83 -4.72
C VAL A 130 -13.83 -0.18 -4.09
N GLU A 131 -14.49 -1.00 -4.89
CA GLU A 131 -15.38 -2.05 -4.43
C GLU A 131 -14.63 -3.07 -3.56
N THR A 132 -13.44 -3.50 -4.00
CA THR A 132 -12.58 -4.43 -3.26
C THR A 132 -12.24 -3.88 -1.87
N LEU A 133 -11.90 -2.59 -1.77
CA LEU A 133 -11.57 -1.93 -0.51
C LEU A 133 -12.79 -1.72 0.39
N GLN A 134 -13.94 -1.33 -0.18
CA GLN A 134 -15.18 -1.12 0.57
C GLN A 134 -15.73 -2.42 1.17
N ASN A 135 -15.56 -3.53 0.46
CA ASN A 135 -15.99 -4.86 0.89
C ASN A 135 -14.94 -5.60 1.73
N ALA A 136 -13.77 -5.00 1.97
CA ALA A 136 -12.72 -5.64 2.74
C ALA A 136 -13.00 -5.54 4.25
N ASN A 137 -12.89 -6.65 4.97
CA ASN A 137 -12.90 -6.65 6.44
C ASN A 137 -11.69 -5.87 7.03
N LYS A 138 -10.62 -5.75 6.24
CA LYS A 138 -9.40 -5.01 6.57
C LYS A 138 -8.84 -4.40 5.30
N THR A 139 -8.53 -3.11 5.33
CA THR A 139 -7.80 -2.43 4.25
C THR A 139 -6.31 -2.38 4.58
N PRO A 140 -5.44 -2.12 3.59
CA PRO A 140 -4.01 -1.96 3.83
C PRO A 140 -3.78 -0.76 4.75
N GLN A 141 -2.76 -0.84 5.60
CA GLN A 141 -2.30 0.32 6.36
C GLN A 141 -1.66 1.34 5.43
N ILE A 142 -0.97 0.88 4.37
CA ILE A 142 -0.36 1.74 3.36
C ILE A 142 -0.79 1.24 1.97
N LEU A 143 -1.37 2.14 1.18
CA LEU A 143 -1.69 1.92 -0.23
C LEU A 143 -0.96 2.96 -1.10
N GLY A 144 0.04 2.49 -1.83
CA GLY A 144 0.85 3.32 -2.73
C GLY A 144 0.50 3.13 -4.20
N MET A 145 0.28 4.23 -4.91
CA MET A 145 0.09 4.25 -6.37
C MET A 145 1.24 5.04 -7.00
N LEU A 146 2.39 4.40 -7.14
CA LEU A 146 3.65 4.98 -7.61
C LEU A 146 3.69 4.96 -9.14
N SER A 147 3.06 5.98 -9.72
CA SER A 147 2.70 6.02 -11.14
C SER A 147 2.46 7.45 -11.63
N CYS A 148 2.53 7.72 -12.93
CA CYS A 148 2.28 9.07 -13.45
C CYS A 148 0.96 9.64 -12.95
N GLU A 149 1.00 10.75 -12.21
CA GLU A 149 -0.17 11.46 -11.66
C GLU A 149 -1.15 10.55 -10.86
N GLY A 150 -0.63 9.55 -10.14
CA GLY A 150 -1.43 8.65 -9.31
C GLY A 150 -2.40 9.36 -8.34
N GLU A 151 -2.07 10.56 -7.86
CA GLU A 151 -3.00 11.37 -7.06
C GLU A 151 -4.25 11.76 -7.85
N ASN A 152 -4.08 12.31 -9.05
CA ASN A 152 -5.18 12.76 -9.90
C ASN A 152 -6.10 11.60 -10.28
N TYR A 153 -5.53 10.42 -10.54
CA TYR A 153 -6.31 9.27 -10.98
C TYR A 153 -7.02 8.54 -9.85
N TYR A 154 -6.42 8.45 -8.66
CA TYR A 154 -6.90 7.53 -7.63
C TYR A 154 -7.20 8.17 -6.28
N GLY A 155 -6.62 9.34 -5.97
CA GLY A 155 -6.53 9.83 -4.59
C GLY A 155 -7.87 9.96 -3.89
N HIS A 156 -8.81 10.69 -4.50
CA HIS A 156 -10.14 10.88 -3.92
C HIS A 156 -10.90 9.56 -3.73
N ALA A 157 -10.91 8.72 -4.77
CA ALA A 157 -11.66 7.46 -4.76
C ALA A 157 -11.10 6.46 -3.74
N LEU A 158 -9.78 6.30 -3.68
CA LEU A 158 -9.12 5.40 -2.72
C LEU A 158 -9.24 5.91 -1.29
N HIS A 159 -9.11 7.22 -1.06
CA HIS A 159 -9.28 7.80 0.28
C HIS A 159 -10.69 7.58 0.80
N LYS A 160 -11.71 7.80 -0.06
CA LYS A 160 -13.11 7.53 0.30
C LYS A 160 -13.38 6.05 0.55
N ALA A 161 -12.80 5.16 -0.26
CA ALA A 161 -13.00 3.72 -0.15
C ALA A 161 -12.31 3.11 1.07
N ALA A 162 -11.17 3.65 1.47
CA ALA A 162 -10.33 3.10 2.53
C ALA A 162 -9.79 4.21 3.45
N PRO A 163 -10.67 4.93 4.19
CA PRO A 163 -10.33 6.17 4.90
C PRO A 163 -9.33 6.00 6.06
N LYS A 164 -9.10 4.76 6.50
CA LYS A 164 -8.10 4.42 7.54
C LYS A 164 -6.74 4.05 6.95
N SER A 165 -6.64 3.94 5.63
CA SER A 165 -5.39 3.61 4.96
C SER A 165 -4.61 4.87 4.71
N SER A 166 -3.30 4.79 4.90
CA SER A 166 -2.40 5.83 4.50
C SER A 166 -2.12 5.73 3.00
N LEU A 167 -2.30 6.82 2.26
CA LEU A 167 -2.06 6.81 0.81
C LEU A 167 -0.69 7.38 0.47
N LEU A 168 0.00 6.73 -0.46
CA LEU A 168 1.26 7.19 -1.04
C LEU A 168 1.07 7.38 -2.54
N LEU A 169 0.79 8.61 -2.97
CA LEU A 169 0.38 8.92 -4.34
C LEU A 169 1.33 9.92 -4.98
N THR A 170 1.74 9.66 -6.21
CA THR A 170 2.62 10.55 -6.98
C THR A 170 1.80 11.59 -7.75
N ARG A 171 2.27 12.84 -7.74
CA ARG A 171 1.53 14.00 -8.29
C ARG A 171 1.89 14.34 -9.74
N GLN A 172 2.94 13.73 -10.27
CA GLN A 172 3.52 14.09 -11.55
C GLN A 172 3.90 12.85 -12.35
N THR A 173 4.30 13.05 -13.60
CA THR A 173 4.93 12.02 -14.42
C THR A 173 6.23 11.56 -13.76
N MET A 174 6.47 10.26 -13.79
CA MET A 174 7.63 9.65 -13.14
C MET A 174 8.14 8.53 -14.03
N SER A 175 9.46 8.43 -14.19
CA SER A 175 10.03 7.29 -14.91
C SER A 175 9.82 6.01 -14.11
N SER A 176 9.72 4.85 -14.78
CA SER A 176 9.61 3.58 -14.06
C SER A 176 10.76 3.42 -13.06
N LYS A 177 12.00 3.78 -13.45
CA LYS A 177 13.18 3.70 -12.57
C LYS A 177 12.99 4.48 -11.27
N ASP A 178 12.43 5.67 -11.36
CA ASP A 178 12.19 6.54 -10.20
C ASP A 178 11.06 6.02 -9.33
N ALA A 179 10.01 5.49 -9.94
CA ALA A 179 8.92 4.80 -9.25
C ALA A 179 9.43 3.62 -8.41
N TYR A 180 10.37 2.85 -8.98
CA TYR A 180 11.02 1.75 -8.29
C TYR A 180 11.93 2.23 -7.16
N LYS A 181 12.77 3.24 -7.38
CA LYS A 181 13.59 3.83 -6.29
C LYS A 181 12.74 4.31 -5.12
N LEU A 182 11.62 4.99 -5.42
CA LEU A 182 10.67 5.43 -4.41
C LEU A 182 10.06 4.24 -3.66
N SER A 183 9.69 3.16 -4.37
CA SER A 183 9.20 1.94 -3.73
C SER A 183 10.24 1.29 -2.81
N GLU A 184 11.51 1.27 -3.21
CA GLU A 184 12.61 0.75 -2.40
C GLU A 184 12.84 1.63 -1.16
N ALA A 185 12.79 2.94 -1.30
CA ALA A 185 12.93 3.89 -0.20
C ALA A 185 11.84 3.69 0.86
N VAL A 186 10.59 3.51 0.40
CA VAL A 186 9.44 3.25 1.27
C VAL A 186 9.62 1.93 1.99
N LEU A 187 9.89 0.83 1.26
CA LEU A 187 10.08 -0.49 1.85
C LEU A 187 11.26 -0.51 2.82
N ASN A 188 12.39 0.10 2.45
CA ASN A 188 13.55 0.21 3.32
C ASN A 188 13.25 0.99 4.59
N SER A 189 12.50 2.10 4.49
CA SER A 189 12.11 2.91 5.65
C SER A 189 11.17 2.16 6.59
N LEU A 190 10.22 1.41 6.05
CA LEU A 190 9.33 0.53 6.83
C LEU A 190 10.12 -0.57 7.56
N LEU A 191 11.06 -1.21 6.86
CA LEU A 191 11.92 -2.25 7.44
C LEU A 191 12.92 -1.69 8.47
N SER A 192 13.34 -0.44 8.29
CA SER A 192 14.22 0.27 9.22
C SER A 192 13.50 0.67 10.51
N ARG A 193 12.16 0.63 10.53
CA ARG A 193 11.30 1.09 11.64
C ARG A 193 11.52 2.57 11.96
N ASN A 194 11.73 3.36 10.91
CA ASN A 194 11.84 4.79 11.03
C ASN A 194 10.57 5.39 11.65
N CYS A 195 10.75 6.35 12.56
CA CYS A 195 9.66 7.22 13.01
C CYS A 195 9.13 8.07 11.84
N LYS A 196 7.98 8.72 12.01
CA LYS A 196 7.35 9.55 10.97
C LYS A 196 8.33 10.49 10.27
N SER A 197 9.02 11.33 11.04
CA SER A 197 9.94 12.34 10.50
C SER A 197 11.02 11.70 9.63
N ASP A 198 11.55 10.57 10.07
CA ASP A 198 12.63 9.88 9.37
C ASP A 198 12.11 9.11 8.15
N PHE A 199 10.87 8.62 8.20
CA PHE A 199 10.19 8.04 7.04
C PHE A 199 9.96 9.12 5.99
N ASP A 200 9.37 10.24 6.38
CA ASP A 200 9.09 11.37 5.49
C ASP A 200 10.39 11.87 4.86
N ASN A 201 11.43 12.16 5.68
CA ASN A 201 12.70 12.67 5.19
C ASN A 201 13.36 11.71 4.20
N LYS A 202 13.45 10.41 4.51
CA LYS A 202 14.06 9.43 3.59
C LYS A 202 13.26 9.28 2.30
N VAL A 203 11.93 9.32 2.37
CA VAL A 203 11.08 9.27 1.17
C VAL A 203 11.26 10.55 0.34
N GLN A 204 11.30 11.72 0.99
CA GLN A 204 11.48 13.01 0.34
C GLN A 204 12.85 13.16 -0.32
N GLU A 205 13.95 12.76 0.34
CA GLU A 205 15.30 12.79 -0.23
C GLU A 205 15.37 12.05 -1.56
N GLN A 206 14.75 10.87 -1.63
CA GLN A 206 14.72 10.07 -2.85
C GLN A 206 13.89 10.73 -3.95
N VAL A 207 12.80 11.43 -3.59
CA VAL A 207 12.02 12.23 -4.53
C VAL A 207 12.84 13.41 -5.05
N VAL A 208 13.61 14.12 -4.21
CA VAL A 208 14.43 15.27 -4.66
C VAL A 208 15.49 14.85 -5.68
N ASP A 209 16.16 13.71 -5.47
CA ASP A 209 17.17 13.19 -6.40
C ASP A 209 16.57 12.72 -7.73
N ILE A 210 15.34 12.18 -7.71
CA ILE A 210 14.57 11.82 -8.92
C ILE A 210 14.34 13.05 -9.82
N TRP A 211 14.16 14.24 -9.24
CA TRP A 211 13.77 15.45 -9.97
C TRP A 211 14.93 16.36 -10.41
N ARG A 212 16.19 16.03 -10.08
CA ARG A 212 17.36 16.75 -10.61
C ARG A 212 17.64 16.48 -12.11
N VAL A 213 16.79 15.70 -12.78
CA VAL A 213 16.83 15.43 -14.23
C VAL A 213 16.14 16.60 -14.98
N PRO A 214 16.71 17.16 -16.06
CA PRO A 214 16.40 18.51 -16.53
C PRO A 214 15.07 18.56 -17.31
N PHE A 215 13.94 18.62 -16.60
CA PHE A 215 12.65 18.90 -17.23
C PHE A 215 11.96 20.10 -16.57
N SER A 216 12.03 21.24 -17.26
CA SER A 216 11.25 22.47 -17.02
C SER A 216 11.37 23.10 -15.62
N LYS A 217 10.84 24.33 -15.49
CA LYS A 217 11.05 25.21 -14.33
C LYS A 217 10.76 24.48 -13.01
N PRO A 218 11.67 24.55 -12.01
CA PRO A 218 11.48 23.86 -10.73
C PRO A 218 10.19 24.36 -10.06
N LYS A 219 9.26 23.43 -9.78
CA LYS A 219 8.13 23.69 -8.89
C LYS A 219 8.61 23.67 -7.42
N PRO A 220 7.92 24.32 -6.48
CA PRO A 220 8.21 24.19 -5.06
C PRO A 220 8.14 22.73 -4.62
N VAL A 221 9.09 22.23 -3.81
CA VAL A 221 9.16 20.82 -3.35
C VAL A 221 7.81 20.33 -2.79
N GLN A 222 7.11 21.20 -2.06
CA GLN A 222 5.80 20.94 -1.45
C GLN A 222 4.70 20.61 -2.47
N GLU A 223 4.80 21.11 -3.70
CA GLU A 223 3.85 20.81 -4.78
C GLU A 223 4.16 19.47 -5.49
N ILE A 224 5.30 18.87 -5.20
CA ILE A 224 5.85 17.72 -5.93
C ILE A 224 5.85 16.45 -5.08
N LEU A 225 6.02 16.60 -3.77
CA LEU A 225 6.09 15.47 -2.85
C LEU A 225 4.82 14.61 -2.94
N PRO A 226 4.95 13.27 -2.84
CA PRO A 226 3.80 12.41 -2.72
C PRO A 226 2.96 12.86 -1.53
N HIS A 227 1.66 13.05 -1.73
CA HIS A 227 0.79 13.43 -0.63
C HIS A 227 0.58 12.19 0.25
N LEU A 228 1.01 12.30 1.52
CA LEU A 228 0.88 11.25 2.52
C LEU A 228 -0.43 11.44 3.28
N TYR A 229 -1.55 11.00 2.70
CA TYR A 229 -2.83 11.04 3.40
C TYR A 229 -2.79 10.09 4.61
N GLY A 230 -3.11 10.55 5.81
CA GLY A 230 -3.36 9.70 6.98
C GLY A 230 -2.20 8.83 7.47
N PHE A 231 -0.94 9.16 7.13
CA PHE A 231 0.22 8.30 7.46
C PHE A 231 0.55 8.27 8.96
N PHE A 232 0.26 9.37 9.69
CA PHE A 232 0.43 9.45 11.14
C PHE A 232 -0.46 10.51 11.79
N GLU A 233 -1.55 10.93 11.12
CA GLU A 233 -2.55 11.70 11.87
C GLU A 233 -3.03 10.77 12.99
N PRO A 234 -2.97 11.19 14.27
CA PRO A 234 -3.67 10.44 15.29
C PRO A 234 -5.10 10.30 14.79
N ILE A 235 -5.68 9.10 14.88
CA ILE A 235 -7.12 8.94 14.75
C ILE A 235 -7.69 9.70 15.95
N THR A 236 -7.76 11.03 15.88
CA THR A 236 -8.56 11.85 16.74
C THR A 236 -9.98 11.49 16.36
N ARG A 237 -10.48 10.44 16.99
CA ARG A 237 -11.90 10.28 17.21
C ARG A 237 -12.35 11.48 18.04
N THR A 238 -12.57 12.62 17.39
CA THR A 238 -13.72 13.42 17.73
C THR A 238 -14.94 12.60 17.30
N PHE A 239 -15.35 11.69 18.18
CA PHE A 239 -16.77 11.41 18.26
C PHE A 239 -17.41 12.76 18.55
N ALA A 240 -18.02 13.38 17.54
CA ALA A 240 -19.11 14.29 17.84
C ALA A 240 -20.07 13.48 18.72
N ALA A 241 -20.26 13.95 19.96
CA ALA A 241 -21.27 13.38 20.84
C ALA A 241 -22.57 13.26 20.03
N PRO A 242 -23.27 12.12 20.08
CA PRO A 242 -24.54 11.99 19.39
C PRO A 242 -25.44 13.13 19.87
N LYS A 243 -25.92 13.95 18.94
CA LYS A 243 -27.01 14.89 19.21
C LYS A 243 -28.19 14.05 19.68
N THR A 244 -28.46 14.11 20.98
CA THR A 244 -29.75 13.88 21.64
C THR A 244 -30.64 12.82 20.98
N ILE A 245 -30.54 11.59 21.47
CA ILE A 245 -31.63 10.61 21.35
C ILE A 245 -32.64 10.97 22.45
N PRO A 246 -33.96 11.00 22.16
CA PRO A 246 -34.98 11.36 23.14
C PRO A 246 -35.04 10.34 24.28
N TRP A 247 -35.23 10.89 25.48
CA TRP A 247 -35.36 10.20 26.75
C TRP A 247 -36.48 9.15 26.73
N PHE A 248 -36.15 7.93 27.15
CA PHE A 248 -37.12 7.00 27.73
C PHE A 248 -36.85 6.94 29.23
N GLU A 249 -37.79 7.49 30.01
CA GLU A 249 -37.84 7.30 31.45
C GLU A 249 -38.32 5.87 31.76
N PHE A 250 -37.58 5.18 32.62
CA PHE A 250 -38.13 4.10 33.44
C PHE A 250 -37.76 4.37 34.91
N PRO A 251 -38.69 4.15 35.84
CA PRO A 251 -38.57 4.64 37.21
C PRO A 251 -37.47 3.92 38.00
N LEU A 252 -36.77 4.70 38.81
CA LEU A 252 -35.86 4.26 39.85
C LEU A 252 -36.67 3.52 40.93
N ASP A 253 -36.41 2.24 41.12
CA ASP A 253 -36.74 1.55 42.37
C ASP A 253 -35.50 1.61 43.28
N THR A 254 -35.62 2.37 44.35
CA THR A 254 -34.57 2.56 45.35
C THR A 254 -34.69 1.51 46.44
N ASN A 255 -33.75 0.56 46.50
CA ASN A 255 -33.54 -0.18 47.75
C ASN A 255 -32.05 -0.56 47.95
N PRO A 256 -31.38 -0.07 49.01
CA PRO A 256 -29.99 -0.38 49.30
C PRO A 256 -29.89 -1.64 50.19
N GLY A 257 -29.60 -2.78 49.59
CA GLY A 257 -29.42 -4.05 50.29
C GLY A 257 -28.02 -4.64 50.12
N SER A 258 -27.17 -4.40 51.12
CA SER A 258 -25.96 -5.15 51.54
C SER A 258 -25.35 -6.19 50.58
N ILE A 259 -24.16 -5.90 50.04
CA ILE A 259 -23.25 -6.93 49.49
C ILE A 259 -22.28 -7.36 50.60
N ARG A 260 -22.36 -8.63 51.01
CA ARG A 260 -21.39 -9.30 51.89
C ARG A 260 -20.12 -9.62 51.12
N VAL A 261 -18.97 -9.31 51.72
CA VAL A 261 -17.64 -9.74 51.26
C VAL A 261 -17.35 -11.14 51.82
N PRO A 262 -16.96 -12.14 51.00
CA PRO A 262 -16.49 -13.42 51.52
C PRO A 262 -15.05 -13.29 52.04
N GLY A 263 -14.82 -13.68 53.29
CA GLY A 263 -13.49 -13.79 53.89
C GLY A 263 -12.75 -15.08 53.47
N PRO A 264 -11.42 -15.15 53.70
CA PRO A 264 -10.58 -16.26 53.25
C PRO A 264 -10.76 -17.51 54.12
N ALA A 265 -10.70 -18.68 53.46
CA ALA A 265 -10.80 -19.99 54.08
C ALA A 265 -9.59 -20.27 55.00
N SER A 266 -9.88 -20.63 56.25
CA SER A 266 -8.87 -21.09 57.21
C SER A 266 -8.64 -22.59 57.08
N THR A 267 -7.38 -22.98 56.91
CA THR A 267 -6.85 -24.32 57.16
C THR A 267 -6.90 -24.63 58.66
N ARG A 268 -7.42 -25.81 59.03
CA ARG A 268 -7.07 -26.49 60.29
C ARG A 268 -6.72 -27.95 59.99
N GLN A 269 -5.56 -28.31 60.53
CA GLN A 269 -5.05 -29.59 61.05
C GLN A 269 -5.60 -30.89 60.45
#